data_AF-A0A950ENZ1-F1
#
_entry.id   AF-A0A950ENZ1-F1
#
_cell.length_a   1.000
_cell.length_b   1.000
_cell.length_c   1.000
_cell.angle_alpha   90.00
_cell.angle_beta   90.00
_cell.angle_gamma   90.00
#
_symmetry.space_group_name_H-M   'P 1'
#
loop_
_entity.id
_entity.type
_entity.pdbx_description
1 polymer ?
#
loop_
_entity_poly.entity_id
_entity_poly.type
_entity_poly.pdbx_seq_one_letter_code
_entity_poly.pdbx_strand_id
1 'polypeptide(L)'
;MATSMIPVTILTGFLGSGKTTLLKRILNEKHGMKIAVIENEFGEENIDNEILVQDSTEQIIQMSNGCICCTIRGDLARVLGDLAQQKRDGKLDFDRVVIETTGLANPGPVA
;
A
#
# COMPACT_ATOMS: atom_id res chain seq x y z
N MET A 1 -11.44 -19.31 15.87
CA MET A 1 -9.98 -19.21 15.61
C MET A 1 -9.63 -17.75 15.80
N ALA A 2 -8.58 -17.43 16.58
CA ALA A 2 -8.17 -16.04 16.74
C ALA A 2 -7.86 -15.47 15.35
N THR A 3 -8.66 -14.50 14.90
CA THR A 3 -8.31 -13.69 13.73
C THR A 3 -7.05 -12.94 14.11
N SER A 4 -5.89 -13.46 13.69
CA SER A 4 -4.60 -12.81 13.92
C SER A 4 -4.70 -11.40 13.33
N MET A 5 -4.53 -10.38 14.17
CA MET A 5 -4.52 -9.00 13.70
C MET A 5 -3.40 -8.82 12.68
N ILE A 6 -3.69 -8.12 11.58
CA ILE A 6 -2.70 -7.78 10.58
C ILE A 6 -2.00 -6.50 11.04
N PRO A 7 -0.68 -6.52 11.27
CA PRO A 7 0.03 -5.32 11.70
C PRO A 7 0.06 -4.28 10.57
N VAL A 8 -0.17 -3.03 10.97
CA VAL A 8 -0.16 -1.86 10.09
C VAL A 8 1.03 -0.98 10.45
N THR A 9 1.83 -0.63 9.45
CA THR A 9 2.96 0.30 9.58
C THR A 9 2.63 1.60 8.85
N ILE A 10 2.73 2.73 9.54
CA ILE A 10 2.60 4.05 8.94
C ILE A 10 3.99 4.52 8.50
N LEU A 11 4.19 4.71 7.20
CA LEU A 11 5.40 5.26 6.61
C LEU A 11 5.21 6.78 6.41
N THR A 12 5.81 7.56 7.30
CA THR A 12 5.74 9.02 7.28
C THR A 12 7.13 9.66 7.20
N GLY A 13 7.16 10.93 6.80
CA GLY A 13 8.40 11.71 6.65
C GLY A 13 8.25 12.83 5.62
N PHE A 14 9.07 13.87 5.77
CA PHE A 14 9.09 15.02 4.86
C PHE A 14 9.32 14.62 3.39
N LEU A 15 8.97 15.50 2.45
CA LEU A 15 9.36 15.35 1.04
C LEU A 15 10.88 15.14 0.93
N GLY A 16 11.31 14.21 0.07
CA GLY A 16 12.74 13.88 -0.10
C GLY A 16 13.34 12.93 0.95
N SER A 17 12.59 12.47 1.96
CA SER A 17 13.08 11.51 2.97
C SER A 17 13.31 10.08 2.46
N GLY A 18 13.04 9.80 1.18
CA GLY A 18 13.25 8.48 0.57
C GLY A 18 12.10 7.48 0.74
N LYS A 19 10.89 7.93 1.15
CA LYS A 19 9.69 7.06 1.26
C LYS A 19 9.43 6.27 -0.02
N THR A 20 9.37 6.95 -1.16
CA THR A 20 9.16 6.34 -2.48
C THR A 20 10.26 5.33 -2.82
N THR A 21 11.52 5.61 -2.48
CA THR A 21 12.62 4.66 -2.67
C THR A 21 12.40 3.38 -1.85
N LEU A 22 11.95 3.49 -0.60
CA LEU A 22 11.63 2.33 0.23
C LEU A 22 10.45 1.53 -0.33
N LEU A 23 9.37 2.20 -0.73
CA LEU A 23 8.19 1.54 -1.32
C LEU A 23 8.56 0.78 -2.60
N LYS A 24 9.35 1.38 -3.50
CA LYS A 24 9.83 0.70 -4.71
C LYS A 24 10.62 -0.57 -4.39
N ARG A 25 11.42 -0.58 -3.33
CA ARG A 25 12.16 -1.79 -2.91
C ARG A 25 11.22 -2.86 -2.36
N ILE A 26 10.21 -2.47 -1.57
CA ILE A 26 9.16 -3.39 -1.09
C ILE A 26 8.37 -3.99 -2.26
N LEU A 27 8.02 -3.20 -3.27
CA LEU A 27 7.18 -3.68 -4.36
C LEU A 27 7.94 -4.53 -5.40
N ASN A 28 9.27 -4.40 -5.50
CA ASN A 28 10.05 -5.05 -6.56
C ASN A 28 11.10 -6.07 -6.08
N GLU A 29 11.64 -5.93 -4.87
CA GLU A 29 12.67 -6.86 -4.40
C GLU A 29 12.06 -8.17 -3.87
N LYS A 30 12.82 -9.25 -3.96
CA LYS A 30 12.45 -10.56 -3.42
C LYS A 30 12.85 -10.68 -1.96
N HIS A 31 12.11 -10.02 -1.08
CA HIS A 31 12.32 -10.07 0.37
C HIS A 31 11.48 -11.16 1.08
N GLY A 32 10.66 -11.93 0.35
CA GLY A 32 9.89 -13.06 0.89
C GLY A 32 8.74 -12.67 1.83
N MET A 33 8.33 -11.40 1.84
CA MET A 33 7.20 -10.91 2.64
C MET A 33 6.04 -10.56 1.71
N LYS A 34 4.81 -10.83 2.13
CA LYS A 34 3.60 -10.44 1.41
C LYS A 34 3.02 -9.19 2.04
N ILE A 35 3.24 -8.04 1.42
CA ILE A 35 2.91 -6.73 1.98
C ILE A 35 1.86 -6.05 1.11
N ALA A 36 0.77 -5.59 1.72
CA ALA A 36 -0.14 -4.64 1.09
C ALA A 36 0.34 -3.22 1.35
N VAL A 37 0.69 -2.50 0.29
CA VAL A 37 1.12 -1.10 0.31
C VAL A 37 -0.06 -0.23 -0.12
N ILE A 38 -0.36 0.76 0.69
CA ILE A 38 -1.40 1.76 0.42
C ILE A 38 -0.69 3.11 0.22
N GLU A 39 -0.76 3.63 -0.99
CA GLU A 39 -0.16 4.91 -1.40
C GLU A 39 -1.22 6.01 -1.37
N ASN A 40 -0.86 7.18 -0.83
CA ASN A 40 -1.80 8.27 -0.55
C ASN A 40 -1.67 9.44 -1.54
N GLU A 41 -1.14 9.24 -2.75
CA GLU A 41 -0.66 10.39 -3.52
C GLU A 41 -1.74 11.38 -3.99
N PHE A 42 -1.58 12.61 -3.48
CA PHE A 42 -1.65 13.85 -4.28
C PHE A 42 -0.20 14.22 -4.66
N GLY A 43 0.28 13.93 -5.88
CA GLY A 43 1.61 14.35 -6.35
C GLY A 43 2.00 13.80 -7.73
N GLU A 44 2.71 14.60 -8.54
CA GLU A 44 2.97 14.37 -9.98
C GLU A 44 4.07 13.33 -10.32
N GLU A 45 4.74 12.75 -9.32
CA GLU A 45 5.70 11.66 -9.52
C GLU A 45 5.18 10.36 -8.90
N ASN A 46 4.02 9.94 -9.41
CA ASN A 46 3.58 8.58 -9.19
C ASN A 46 4.72 7.60 -9.49
N ILE A 47 4.70 6.49 -8.77
CA ILE A 47 5.34 5.24 -9.20
C ILE A 47 4.79 4.75 -10.58
N ASP A 48 3.85 5.50 -11.19
CA ASP A 48 2.83 5.11 -12.18
C ASP A 48 3.29 4.68 -13.56
N ASN A 49 4.46 5.01 -14.08
CA ASN A 49 4.68 4.71 -15.51
C ASN A 49 5.61 3.53 -15.81
N GLU A 50 6.34 3.01 -14.82
CA GLU A 50 7.24 1.87 -15.05
C GLU A 50 6.78 0.58 -14.34
N ILE A 51 6.07 0.72 -13.22
CA ILE A 51 5.61 -0.41 -12.40
C ILE A 51 4.11 -0.66 -12.61
N LEU A 52 3.34 0.40 -12.89
CA LEU A 52 1.88 0.39 -13.01
C LEU A 52 1.43 0.54 -14.47
N VAL A 53 2.19 -0.04 -15.42
CA VAL A 53 1.80 -0.14 -16.83
C VAL A 53 0.67 -1.18 -16.98
N GLN A 54 -0.48 -0.91 -16.37
CA GLN A 54 -1.75 -1.48 -16.75
C GLN A 54 -2.81 -0.39 -16.68
N ASP A 55 -3.20 0.01 -17.89
CA ASP A 55 -4.39 0.75 -18.29
C ASP A 55 -5.66 0.08 -17.73
N SER A 56 -5.79 0.11 -16.41
CA SER A 56 -6.82 -0.62 -15.69
C SER A 56 -7.46 0.33 -14.69
N THR A 57 -8.78 0.37 -14.73
CA THR A 57 -9.64 1.02 -13.74
C THR A 57 -9.55 0.38 -12.34
N GLU A 58 -8.59 -0.52 -12.11
CA GLU A 58 -8.44 -1.32 -10.90
C GLU A 58 -7.58 -0.60 -9.87
N GLN A 59 -8.10 -0.48 -8.64
CA GLN A 59 -7.44 0.21 -7.53
C GLN A 59 -6.44 -0.65 -6.76
N ILE A 60 -6.30 -1.93 -7.13
CA ILE A 60 -5.49 -2.93 -6.43
C ILE A 60 -4.68 -3.68 -7.47
N ILE A 61 -3.36 -3.65 -7.34
CA ILE A 61 -2.42 -4.29 -8.27
C ILE A 61 -1.60 -5.31 -7.49
N GLN A 62 -1.57 -6.54 -7.99
CA GLN A 62 -0.77 -7.61 -7.40
C GLN A 62 0.60 -7.69 -8.06
N MET A 63 1.64 -7.60 -7.24
CA MET A 63 3.03 -7.64 -7.67
C MET A 63 3.50 -9.09 -7.87
N SER A 64 4.46 -9.27 -8.77
CA SER A 64 5.08 -10.59 -9.02
C SER A 64 5.84 -11.16 -7.81
N ASN A 65 6.25 -10.31 -6.86
CA ASN A 65 6.88 -10.72 -5.61
C ASN A 65 5.89 -11.10 -4.50
N GLY A 66 4.57 -11.05 -4.79
CA GLY A 66 3.50 -11.37 -3.84
C GLY A 66 3.06 -10.18 -2.97
N CYS A 67 3.59 -8.97 -3.18
CA CYS A 67 3.06 -7.75 -2.59
C CYS A 67 1.81 -7.26 -3.35
N ILE A 68 1.09 -6.34 -2.73
CA ILE A 68 -0.11 -5.70 -3.28
C ILE A 68 0.13 -4.19 -3.18
N CYS A 69 -0.20 -3.43 -4.23
CA CYS A 69 -0.20 -1.97 -4.20
C CYS A 69 -1.62 -1.45 -4.41
N CYS A 70 -2.02 -0.41 -3.67
CA CYS A 70 -3.31 0.25 -3.80
C CYS A 70 -3.18 1.75 -3.65
N THR A 71 -3.93 2.51 -4.44
CA THR A 71 -4.03 3.97 -4.25
C THR A 71 -5.22 4.31 -3.36
N ILE A 72 -5.07 5.25 -2.43
CA ILE A 72 -6.19 5.80 -1.67
C ILE A 72 -7.01 6.70 -2.58
N ARG A 73 -8.16 6.21 -3.06
CA ARG A 73 -9.22 7.05 -3.61
C ARG A 73 -10.42 7.04 -2.67
N GLY A 74 -10.45 8.00 -1.75
CA GLY A 74 -11.53 8.16 -0.77
C GLY A 74 -11.06 7.95 0.67
N ASP A 75 -11.89 7.30 1.48
CA ASP A 75 -11.64 7.08 2.91
C ASP A 75 -10.73 5.86 3.14
N LEU A 76 -9.64 6.05 3.90
CA LEU A 76 -8.73 4.98 4.31
C LEU A 76 -9.46 3.83 5.03
N ALA A 77 -10.46 4.14 5.86
CA ALA A 77 -11.24 3.13 6.58
C ALA A 77 -11.95 2.18 5.62
N ARG A 78 -12.44 2.71 4.49
CA ARG A 78 -13.07 1.92 3.43
C ARG A 78 -12.05 1.01 2.74
N VAL A 79 -10.89 1.55 2.36
CA VAL A 79 -9.82 0.76 1.70
C VAL A 79 -9.35 -0.38 2.60
N LEU A 80 -9.13 -0.12 3.89
CA LEU A 80 -8.77 -1.15 4.87
C LEU A 80 -9.89 -2.19 5.03
N GLY A 81 -11.15 -1.77 5.03
CA GLY A 81 -12.31 -2.66 5.06
C GLY A 81 -12.36 -3.60 3.85
N ASP A 82 -12.13 -3.05 2.65
CA ASP A 82 -12.14 -3.79 1.39
C ASP A 82 -10.98 -4.80 1.33
N LEU A 83 -9.76 -4.41 1.74
CA LEU A 83 -8.60 -5.32 1.84
C LEU A 83 -8.84 -6.44 2.85
N ALA A 84 -9.40 -6.11 4.02
CA ALA A 84 -9.72 -7.10 5.04
C ALA A 84 -10.77 -8.10 4.55
N GLN A 85 -11.78 -7.64 3.80
CA GLN A 85 -12.79 -8.51 3.21
C GLN A 85 -12.18 -9.41 2.13
N GLN A 86 -11.37 -8.86 1.22
CA GLN A 86 -10.74 -9.64 0.16
C GLN A 86 -9.75 -10.69 0.69
N LYS A 87 -9.05 -10.41 1.80
CA LYS A 87 -8.24 -11.42 2.49
C LYS A 87 -9.10 -12.52 3.11
N ARG A 88 -10.21 -12.16 3.78
CA ARG A 88 -11.15 -13.14 4.34
C ARG A 88 -11.77 -14.04 3.26
N ASP A 89 -12.05 -13.48 2.09
CA ASP A 89 -12.57 -14.20 0.94
C ASP A 89 -11.51 -15.06 0.22
N GLY A 90 -10.23 -14.98 0.63
CA GLY A 90 -9.12 -15.69 0.00
C GLY A 90 -8.71 -15.15 -1.38
N LYS A 91 -9.18 -13.94 -1.74
CA LYS A 91 -8.85 -13.28 -3.02
C LYS A 91 -7.47 -12.63 -2.99
N LEU A 92 -7.09 -12.09 -1.84
CA LEU A 92 -5.79 -11.47 -1.60
C LEU A 92 -5.07 -12.18 -0.46
N ASP A 93 -3.75 -12.28 -0.55
CA ASP A 93 -2.93 -12.90 0.48
C ASP A 93 -1.77 -11.99 0.87
N PHE A 94 -1.84 -11.41 2.06
CA PHE A 94 -0.82 -10.53 2.64
C PHE A 94 -0.78 -10.64 4.16
N ASP A 95 0.40 -10.45 4.75
CA ASP A 95 0.62 -10.60 6.19
C ASP A 95 0.87 -9.27 6.90
N ARG A 96 1.00 -8.18 6.14
CA ARG A 96 1.31 -6.83 6.64
C ARG A 96 0.68 -5.77 5.75
N VAL A 97 0.34 -4.63 6.35
CA VAL A 97 -0.06 -3.42 5.64
C VAL A 97 0.96 -2.31 5.90
N VAL A 98 1.37 -1.60 4.85
CA VAL A 98 2.15 -0.36 4.93
C VAL A 98 1.31 0.76 4.33
N ILE A 99 1.12 1.85 5.07
CA ILE A 99 0.38 3.02 4.61
C ILE A 99 1.36 4.18 4.49
N GLU A 100 1.49 4.75 3.30
CA GLU A 100 2.25 5.97 3.10
C GLU A 100 1.40 7.19 3.45
N THR A 101 1.94 8.09 4.27
CA THR A 101 1.32 9.40 4.53
C THR A 101 1.95 10.46 3.65
N THR A 102 1.23 11.55 3.39
CA THR A 102 1.71 12.65 2.54
C THR A 102 3.06 13.20 2.99
N GLY A 103 3.79 13.81 2.04
CA GLY A 103 5.08 14.47 2.31
C GLY A 103 5.04 15.60 3.33
N LEU A 104 3.86 16.05 3.76
CA LEU A 104 3.67 17.01 4.86
C LEU A 104 3.83 16.36 6.25
N ALA A 105 4.09 15.05 6.32
CA ALA A 105 4.43 14.31 7.53
C ALA A 105 3.38 14.37 8.66
N ASN A 106 2.12 14.65 8.34
CA ASN A 106 1.02 14.64 9.32
C ASN A 106 0.30 13.28 9.30
N PRO A 107 0.50 12.41 10.31
CA PRO A 107 -0.21 11.13 10.41
C PRO A 107 -1.63 11.28 10.95
N GLY A 108 -2.04 12.45 11.44
CA GLY A 108 -3.33 12.65 12.12
C GLY A 108 -4.57 12.17 11.36
N PRO A 109 -4.70 12.37 10.04
CA PRO A 109 -5.82 11.83 9.26
C PRO A 109 -5.83 10.30 9.09
N VAL A 110 -4.75 9.62 9.46
CA VAL A 110 -4.52 8.18 9.29
C VAL A 110 -4.55 7.42 10.62
N ALA A 111 -4.37 8.11 11.75
CA ALA A 111 -4.21 7.55 13.10
C ALA A 111 -5.53 7.50 13.91
#